data_AF-A0A098S963-F1
#
_entry.id   AF-A0A098S963-F1
#
_cell.length_a   1.000
_cell.length_b   1.000
_cell.length_c   1.000
_cell.angle_alpha   90.00
_cell.angle_beta   90.00
_cell.angle_gamma   90.00
#
_symmetry.space_group_name_H-M   'P 1'
#
loop_
_entity.id
_entity.type
_entity.pdbx_description
1 polymer ?
#
loop_
_entity_poly.entity_id
_entity_poly.type
_entity_poly.pdbx_seq_one_letter_code
_entity_poly.pdbx_strand_id
1 'polypeptide(L)'
;MALLAQEGPLLNIQGTLKTMQGASVPDGLQTITFALFDQAEAGNQLWSETTEVNIVRGLYNHNLGSATPLDPAIFNQQLYLATISNGMELSNRTPMTAAPYVLEILGCKGTVGDVKMSILEPDDFIAENGDCWVLMDGRGINSSDRLAQIKGWQNIPDARGSFIRGYDPTGANDPDRGPNPPVGSFQGDSFGAHTHGIGASDRENVPTRNTSFQDIQSQRLKAVELSIGYKSDWKQFIMLLRRTTTQLPFLTEINKHPFYHTHNMDLGPGSGSETRPKNTSYYTYIRIR
;
A
#
# COMPACT_ATOMS: atom_id res chain seq x y z
N MET A 1 -21.23 0.04 23.81
CA MET A 1 -20.92 1.46 23.63
C MET A 1 -19.77 1.77 24.57
N ALA A 2 -18.52 1.64 24.10
CA ALA A 2 -17.35 1.96 24.89
C ALA A 2 -16.99 3.42 24.57
N LEU A 3 -17.13 4.29 25.56
CA LEU A 3 -16.65 5.66 25.49
C LEU A 3 -15.16 5.59 25.86
N LEU A 4 -14.28 5.51 24.86
CA LEU A 4 -12.84 5.66 25.10
C LEU A 4 -12.59 7.17 25.25
N ALA A 5 -12.30 7.60 26.48
CA ALA A 5 -11.76 8.92 26.72
C ALA A 5 -10.35 8.96 26.12
N GLN A 6 -10.19 9.60 24.98
CA GLN A 6 -8.88 9.98 24.48
C GLN A 6 -8.40 11.12 25.37
N GLU A 7 -7.66 10.79 26.44
CA GLU A 7 -6.95 11.77 27.24
C GLU A 7 -5.98 12.49 26.29
N GLY A 8 -6.24 13.78 26.06
CA GLY A 8 -5.39 14.62 25.23
C GLY A 8 -3.97 14.69 25.79
N PRO A 9 -3.00 15.13 24.99
CA PRO A 9 -1.63 15.23 25.46
C PRO A 9 -1.53 16.20 26.64
N LEU A 10 -0.84 15.77 27.71
CA LEU A 10 -0.54 16.61 28.86
C LEU A 10 0.88 17.15 28.78
N LEU A 11 1.05 18.44 29.06
CA LEU A 11 2.38 19.05 29.12
C LEU A 11 2.72 19.51 30.54
N ASN A 12 3.72 18.88 31.16
CA ASN A 12 4.17 19.30 32.48
C ASN A 12 4.92 20.64 32.41
N ILE A 13 4.50 21.60 33.23
CA ILE A 13 5.19 22.86 33.44
C ILE A 13 5.52 23.05 34.91
N GLN A 14 6.69 23.65 35.14
CA GLN A 14 7.13 24.06 36.47
C GLN A 14 7.61 25.50 36.39
N GLY A 15 7.24 26.29 37.39
CA GLY A 15 7.59 27.70 37.42
C GLY A 15 7.62 28.25 38.84
N THR A 16 8.10 29.49 38.96
CA THR A 16 8.11 30.20 40.23
C THR A 16 7.25 31.46 40.15
N LEU A 17 6.30 31.62 41.07
CA LEU A 17 5.54 32.85 41.26
C LEU A 17 6.27 33.72 42.30
N LYS A 18 6.63 34.94 41.91
CA LYS A 18 7.18 35.97 42.81
C LYS A 18 6.24 37.17 42.83
N THR A 19 6.10 37.81 43.98
CA THR A 19 5.36 39.08 44.06
C THR A 19 6.14 40.21 43.40
N MET A 20 5.46 41.29 43.03
CA MET A 20 6.06 42.52 42.48
C MET A 20 7.13 43.16 43.39
N GLN A 21 7.18 42.78 44.67
CA GLN A 21 8.18 43.23 45.64
C GLN A 21 9.26 42.17 45.94
N GLY A 22 9.34 41.08 45.16
CA GLY A 22 10.38 40.05 45.28
C GLY A 22 10.18 39.04 46.42
N ALA A 23 9.06 39.07 47.13
CA ALA A 23 8.71 38.08 48.15
C ALA A 23 8.03 36.84 47.51
N SER A 24 8.18 35.66 48.13
CA SER A 24 7.46 34.45 47.72
C SER A 24 5.96 34.66 47.92
N VAL A 25 5.15 34.26 46.92
CA VAL A 25 3.69 34.18 47.06
C VAL A 25 3.36 33.22 48.22
N PRO A 26 2.37 33.51 49.08
CA PRO A 26 1.99 32.63 50.18
C PRO A 26 1.66 31.20 49.69
N ASP A 27 2.11 30.21 50.45
CA ASP A 27 1.81 28.80 50.18
C ASP A 27 0.29 28.54 50.25
N GLY A 28 -0.22 27.74 49.32
CA GLY A 28 -1.63 27.37 49.25
C GLY A 28 -2.16 27.26 47.82
N LEU A 29 -3.45 26.91 47.71
CA LEU A 29 -4.15 26.88 46.44
C LEU A 29 -4.32 28.30 45.90
N GLN A 30 -3.90 28.49 44.66
CA GLN A 30 -4.08 29.73 43.92
C GLN A 30 -4.77 29.41 42.60
N THR A 31 -5.76 30.22 42.20
CA THR A 31 -6.34 30.14 40.86
C THR A 31 -5.37 30.77 39.86
N ILE A 32 -4.85 29.95 38.97
CA ILE A 32 -3.90 30.34 37.93
C ILE A 32 -4.53 30.08 36.58
N THR A 33 -4.37 31.03 35.66
CA THR A 33 -4.69 30.83 34.24
C THR A 33 -3.41 30.68 33.46
N PHE A 34 -3.29 29.58 32.72
CA PHE A 34 -2.23 29.36 31.75
C PHE A 34 -2.77 29.68 30.37
N ALA A 35 -1.95 30.32 29.54
CA ALA A 35 -2.33 30.65 28.16
C ALA A 35 -1.13 30.51 27.22
N LEU A 36 -1.40 30.06 25.99
CA LEU A 36 -0.41 29.91 24.92
C LEU A 36 -0.67 30.95 23.83
N PHE A 37 0.41 31.60 23.40
CA PHE A 37 0.39 32.65 22.38
C PHE A 37 1.35 32.35 21.23
N ASP A 38 1.07 32.92 20.06
CA ASP A 38 1.90 32.85 18.86
C ASP A 38 3.12 33.80 18.89
N GLN A 39 3.12 34.82 19.75
CA GLN A 39 4.21 35.80 19.88
C GLN A 39 4.58 36.13 21.34
N ALA A 40 5.84 36.54 21.52
CA ALA A 40 6.45 36.88 22.81
C ALA A 40 5.79 38.08 23.50
N GLU A 41 5.36 39.06 22.71
CA GLU A 41 4.66 40.28 23.11
C GLU A 41 3.57 40.55 22.07
N ALA A 42 2.37 40.93 22.50
CA ALA A 42 1.23 41.20 21.61
C ALA A 42 1.01 40.09 20.54
N GLY A 43 0.12 39.15 20.81
CA GLY A 43 -0.14 38.03 19.91
C GLY A 43 -1.53 37.45 20.12
N ASN A 44 -1.92 36.51 19.27
CA ASN A 44 -3.20 35.81 19.41
C ASN A 44 -3.07 34.73 20.49
N GLN A 45 -4.05 34.67 21.37
CA GLN A 45 -4.20 33.55 22.29
C GLN A 45 -4.68 32.34 21.50
N LEU A 46 -3.89 31.27 21.47
CA LEU A 46 -4.21 30.02 20.77
C LEU A 46 -4.89 29.01 21.69
N TRP A 47 -4.61 29.06 22.99
CA TRP A 47 -5.18 28.16 23.99
C TRP A 47 -5.10 28.79 25.38
N SER A 48 -6.00 28.40 26.28
CA SER A 48 -5.94 28.76 27.70
C SER A 48 -6.67 27.75 28.58
N GLU A 49 -6.22 27.58 29.81
CA GLU A 49 -6.97 26.91 30.87
C GLU A 49 -6.80 27.62 32.21
N THR A 50 -7.85 27.56 33.04
CA THR A 50 -7.86 28.11 34.39
C THR A 50 -8.07 26.98 35.39
N THR A 51 -7.21 26.91 36.41
CA THR A 51 -7.24 25.83 37.39
C THR A 51 -6.68 26.28 38.74
N GLU A 52 -6.98 25.51 39.79
CA GLU A 52 -6.37 25.70 41.10
C GLU A 52 -5.05 24.92 41.18
N VAL A 53 -3.96 25.65 41.44
CA VAL A 53 -2.62 25.08 41.56
C VAL A 53 -2.12 25.30 42.97
N ASN A 54 -1.61 24.23 43.58
CA ASN A 54 -0.98 24.33 44.89
C ASN A 54 0.42 24.94 44.75
N ILE A 55 0.63 26.09 45.38
CA ILE A 55 1.91 26.80 45.40
C ILE A 55 2.63 26.47 46.70
N VAL A 56 3.89 26.02 46.60
CA VAL A 56 4.74 25.73 47.76
C VAL A 56 6.06 26.45 47.59
N ARG A 57 6.38 27.36 48.53
CA ARG A 57 7.54 28.25 48.51
C ARG A 57 7.65 29.08 47.24
N GLY A 58 6.51 29.44 46.65
CA GLY A 58 6.44 30.13 45.36
C GLY A 58 6.71 29.23 44.15
N LEU A 59 6.90 27.92 44.30
CA LEU A 59 6.99 26.98 43.17
C LEU A 59 5.63 26.37 42.87
N TYR A 60 5.39 26.10 41.59
CA TYR A 60 4.25 25.32 41.14
C TYR A 60 4.67 24.26 40.13
N ASN A 61 3.85 23.20 40.07
CA ASN A 61 3.93 22.15 39.07
C ASN A 61 2.50 21.90 38.57
N HIS A 62 2.30 21.95 37.25
CA HIS A 62 0.98 21.77 36.65
C HIS A 62 1.09 21.03 35.31
N ASN A 63 0.08 20.23 34.97
CA ASN A 63 -0.04 19.55 33.69
C ASN A 63 -0.99 20.33 32.80
N LEU A 64 -0.46 21.01 31.78
CA LEU A 64 -1.28 21.70 30.80
C LEU A 64 -2.14 20.70 30.04
N GLY A 65 -3.41 21.03 29.81
CA GLY A 65 -4.35 20.15 29.14
C GLY A 65 -5.23 19.33 30.11
N SER A 66 -4.98 19.45 31.42
CA SER A 66 -5.70 18.68 32.44
C SER A 66 -7.10 19.19 32.71
N ALA A 67 -7.37 20.48 32.48
CA ALA A 67 -8.71 21.08 32.58
C ALA A 67 -9.30 21.40 31.20
N THR A 68 -8.48 21.92 30.27
CA THR A 68 -8.89 22.20 28.88
C THR A 68 -7.96 21.47 27.91
N PRO A 69 -8.43 20.41 27.21
CA PRO A 69 -7.57 19.62 26.32
C PRO A 69 -6.75 20.47 25.34
N LEU A 70 -5.48 20.11 25.17
CA LEU A 70 -4.59 20.75 24.19
C LEU A 70 -4.89 20.22 22.79
N ASP A 71 -5.06 21.13 21.83
CA ASP A 71 -5.14 20.78 20.40
C ASP A 71 -3.72 20.61 19.84
N PRO A 72 -3.32 19.42 19.35
CA PRO A 72 -2.02 19.20 18.74
C PRO A 72 -1.69 20.16 17.59
N ALA A 73 -2.70 20.71 16.91
CA ALA A 73 -2.50 21.59 15.76
C ALA A 73 -1.81 22.92 16.11
N ILE A 74 -1.89 23.39 17.36
CA ILE A 74 -1.28 24.68 17.77
C ILE A 74 0.25 24.61 17.87
N PHE A 75 0.82 23.40 17.93
CA PHE A 75 2.26 23.17 18.12
C PHE A 75 3.06 23.15 16.82
N ASN A 76 2.48 23.58 15.70
CA ASN A 76 3.16 23.73 14.42
C ASN A 76 4.02 25.00 14.30
N GLN A 77 4.13 25.79 15.38
CA GLN A 77 4.84 27.05 15.46
C GLN A 77 5.47 27.27 16.84
N GLN A 78 6.33 28.28 16.95
CA GLN A 78 6.86 28.69 18.25
C GLN A 78 5.71 29.20 19.13
N LEU A 79 5.62 28.66 20.35
CA LEU A 79 4.63 29.08 21.33
C LEU A 79 5.28 29.76 22.53
N TYR A 80 4.52 30.64 23.16
CA TYR A 80 4.90 31.41 24.32
C TYR A 80 3.88 31.21 25.43
N LEU A 81 4.35 30.72 26.58
CA LEU A 81 3.52 30.48 27.75
C LEU A 81 3.40 31.75 28.59
N ALA A 82 2.16 32.15 28.84
CA ALA A 82 1.80 33.17 29.82
C ALA A 82 1.19 32.52 31.07
N THR A 83 1.62 32.98 32.23
CA THR A 83 1.01 32.63 33.52
C THR A 83 0.31 33.86 34.06
N ILE A 84 -1.00 33.77 34.22
CA ILE A 84 -1.86 34.87 34.67
C ILE A 84 -2.40 34.53 36.06
N SER A 85 -2.17 35.43 37.01
CA SER A 85 -2.66 35.29 38.38
C SER A 85 -3.40 36.56 38.78
N ASN A 86 -4.61 36.41 39.33
CA ASN A 86 -5.48 37.53 39.72
C ASN A 86 -5.71 38.56 38.60
N GLY A 87 -5.81 38.09 37.35
CA GLY A 87 -6.00 38.94 36.17
C GLY A 87 -4.77 39.74 35.73
N MET A 88 -3.62 39.54 36.37
CA MET A 88 -2.34 40.11 35.93
C MET A 88 -1.48 39.04 35.28
N GLU A 89 -1.03 39.31 34.05
CA GLU A 89 0.00 38.50 33.39
C GLU A 89 1.33 38.70 34.14
N LEU A 90 1.88 37.60 34.65
CA LEU A 90 3.19 37.63 35.30
C LEU A 90 4.23 37.76 34.18
N SER A 91 4.99 38.85 34.26
CA SER A 91 5.80 39.42 33.16
C SER A 91 6.63 38.43 32.34
N ASN A 92 6.80 38.76 31.05
CA ASN A 92 7.50 38.06 29.98
C ASN A 92 7.04 36.62 29.75
N ARG A 93 6.32 36.43 28.65
CA ARG A 93 5.92 35.09 28.20
C ARG A 93 7.16 34.25 27.99
N THR A 94 7.16 33.08 28.59
CA THR A 94 8.30 32.18 28.51
C THR A 94 8.22 31.47 27.15
N PRO A 95 9.22 31.62 26.26
CA PRO A 95 9.26 30.83 25.04
C PRO A 95 9.30 29.36 25.46
N MET A 96 8.46 28.54 24.83
CA MET A 96 8.53 27.11 25.07
C MET A 96 9.80 26.58 24.42
N THR A 97 10.85 26.39 25.22
CA THR A 97 12.20 26.03 24.73
C THR A 97 12.50 24.53 24.79
N ALA A 98 11.72 23.74 25.53
CA ALA A 98 11.88 22.29 25.57
C ALA A 98 10.54 21.60 25.82
N ALA A 99 10.20 20.67 24.92
CA ALA A 99 9.03 19.76 24.94
C ALA A 99 7.65 20.36 24.61
N PRO A 100 7.41 20.82 23.36
CA PRO A 100 6.30 20.16 22.68
C PRO A 100 6.57 19.77 21.22
N TYR A 101 7.83 19.76 20.79
CA TYR A 101 8.20 19.07 19.54
C TYR A 101 8.16 17.53 19.65
N VAL A 102 7.86 17.00 20.84
CA VAL A 102 7.68 15.56 21.11
C VAL A 102 6.19 15.21 21.29
N LEU A 103 5.28 16.07 20.81
CA LEU A 103 3.89 15.67 20.54
C LEU A 103 3.65 15.29 19.07
N GLU A 104 4.73 15.11 18.31
CA GLU A 104 4.71 14.34 17.06
C GLU A 104 4.69 12.82 17.31
N ILE A 105 4.55 12.36 18.56
CA ILE A 105 4.74 10.96 18.98
C ILE A 105 3.57 10.42 19.81
N LEU A 106 2.34 10.56 19.32
CA LEU A 106 1.31 9.56 19.62
C LEU A 106 0.58 9.21 18.31
N GLY A 107 0.70 7.95 17.90
CA GLY A 107 0.21 7.45 16.62
C GLY A 107 1.30 7.44 15.53
N CYS A 108 1.62 8.60 14.96
CA CYS A 108 2.25 8.71 13.63
C CYS A 108 3.78 8.57 13.58
N LYS A 109 4.32 7.42 14.00
CA LYS A 109 5.75 7.12 13.85
C LYS A 109 6.10 6.75 12.41
N GLY A 110 7.23 7.22 11.88
CA GLY A 110 7.73 6.94 10.52
C GLY A 110 8.15 8.21 9.77
N THR A 111 8.30 8.14 8.46
CA THR A 111 8.44 9.29 7.53
C THR A 111 7.39 9.17 6.43
N VAL A 112 6.96 10.29 5.85
CA VAL A 112 6.02 10.30 4.71
C VAL A 112 6.58 9.45 3.56
N GLY A 113 5.75 8.55 3.03
CA GLY A 113 6.13 7.59 1.99
C GLY A 113 6.64 6.25 2.52
N ASP A 114 6.87 6.11 3.84
CA ASP A 114 7.17 4.81 4.44
C ASP A 114 6.02 3.82 4.19
N VAL A 115 6.40 2.56 3.97
CA VAL A 115 5.47 1.44 3.82
C VAL A 115 5.67 0.46 4.96
N LYS A 116 4.57 0.01 5.56
CA LYS A 116 4.57 -0.93 6.68
C LYS A 116 3.67 -2.11 6.38
N MET A 117 4.20 -3.31 6.56
CA MET A 117 3.40 -4.53 6.57
C MET A 117 2.96 -4.83 8.00
N SER A 118 1.70 -5.20 8.18
CA SER A 118 1.15 -5.54 9.48
C SER A 118 0.10 -6.63 9.38
N ILE A 119 -0.06 -7.39 10.47
CA ILE A 119 -1.18 -8.32 10.63
C ILE A 119 -2.45 -7.63 11.12
N LEU A 120 -2.32 -6.40 11.65
CA LEU A 120 -3.45 -5.63 12.18
C LEU A 120 -4.36 -5.15 11.05
N GLU A 121 -5.67 -5.29 11.27
CA GLU A 121 -6.71 -4.73 10.43
C GLU A 121 -6.71 -3.19 10.52
N PRO A 122 -7.34 -2.46 9.57
CA PRO A 122 -7.21 -1.01 9.48
C PRO A 122 -7.56 -0.26 10.76
N ASP A 123 -8.65 -0.63 11.43
CA ASP A 123 -9.10 0.07 12.64
C ASP A 123 -8.12 -0.11 13.80
N ASP A 124 -7.66 -1.34 14.05
CA ASP A 124 -6.65 -1.66 15.06
C ASP A 124 -5.30 -1.02 14.71
N PHE A 125 -4.92 -1.01 13.43
CA PHE A 125 -3.68 -0.41 12.99
C PHE A 125 -3.67 1.10 13.21
N ILE A 126 -4.77 1.79 12.89
CA ILE A 126 -4.92 3.24 13.08
C ILE A 126 -4.95 3.56 14.58
N ALA A 127 -5.60 2.76 15.42
CA ALA A 127 -5.58 2.94 16.86
C ALA A 127 -4.15 2.92 17.44
N GLU A 128 -3.29 2.04 16.90
CA GLU A 128 -1.90 1.88 17.36
C GLU A 128 -0.89 2.83 16.68
N ASN A 129 -1.10 3.17 15.40
CA ASN A 129 -0.11 3.86 14.56
C ASN A 129 -0.60 5.22 14.02
N GLY A 130 -1.80 5.66 14.39
CA GLY A 130 -2.37 6.93 13.96
C GLY A 130 -2.95 6.91 12.54
N ASP A 131 -3.77 7.92 12.25
CA ASP A 131 -4.54 8.05 11.00
C ASP A 131 -3.73 8.64 9.83
N CYS A 132 -2.49 9.07 10.06
CA CYS A 132 -1.52 9.43 9.02
C CYS A 132 -1.10 8.23 8.15
N TRP A 133 -1.37 7.01 8.63
CA TRP A 133 -1.21 5.78 7.86
C TRP A 133 -2.54 5.37 7.25
N VAL A 134 -2.48 4.93 5.99
CA VAL A 134 -3.63 4.44 5.27
C VAL A 134 -3.31 3.10 4.63
N LEU A 135 -4.31 2.22 4.53
CA LEU A 135 -4.17 0.96 3.80
C LEU A 135 -3.88 1.28 2.33
N MET A 136 -2.91 0.60 1.74
CA MET A 136 -2.59 0.68 0.30
C MET A 136 -3.63 -0.08 -0.50
N ASP A 137 -4.80 0.53 -0.69
CA ASP A 137 -5.99 -0.04 -1.33
C ASP A 137 -6.41 0.71 -2.60
N GLY A 138 -5.54 1.59 -3.12
CA GLY A 138 -5.85 2.39 -4.30
C GLY A 138 -6.70 3.63 -4.05
N ARG A 139 -7.01 3.97 -2.78
CA ARG A 139 -7.85 5.14 -2.45
C ARG A 139 -7.25 6.46 -2.94
N GLY A 140 -8.13 7.44 -3.11
CA GLY A 140 -7.75 8.84 -3.29
C GLY A 140 -7.10 9.45 -2.05
N ILE A 141 -6.20 10.39 -2.25
CA ILE A 141 -5.57 11.20 -1.20
C ILE A 141 -5.81 12.69 -1.45
N ASN A 142 -5.83 13.49 -0.38
CA ASN A 142 -6.09 14.91 -0.49
C ASN A 142 -4.85 15.64 -1.01
N SER A 143 -5.06 16.70 -1.79
CA SER A 143 -3.95 17.56 -2.25
C SER A 143 -3.17 18.22 -1.10
N SER A 144 -3.76 18.32 0.09
CA SER A 144 -3.12 18.78 1.32
C SER A 144 -2.23 17.73 1.98
N ASP A 145 -2.38 16.44 1.65
CA ASP A 145 -1.54 15.38 2.22
C ASP A 145 -0.10 15.53 1.73
N ARG A 146 0.86 15.36 2.64
CA ARG A 146 2.27 15.59 2.33
C ARG A 146 2.78 14.68 1.21
N LEU A 147 2.30 13.43 1.17
CA LEU A 147 2.65 12.51 0.09
C LEU A 147 2.13 12.99 -1.27
N ALA A 148 0.91 13.53 -1.32
CA ALA A 148 0.35 14.10 -2.54
C ALA A 148 1.17 15.29 -3.04
N GLN A 149 1.61 16.17 -2.14
CA GLN A 149 2.46 17.32 -2.49
C GLN A 149 3.83 16.91 -3.04
N ILE A 150 4.44 15.84 -2.48
CA ILE A 150 5.75 15.35 -2.91
C ILE A 150 5.66 14.60 -4.24
N LYS A 151 4.65 13.75 -4.41
CA LYS A 151 4.55 12.82 -5.54
C LYS A 151 3.65 13.32 -6.68
N GLY A 152 2.81 14.32 -6.42
CA GLY A 152 1.74 14.73 -7.34
C GLY A 152 0.65 13.65 -7.50
N TRP A 153 0.53 12.74 -6.54
CA TRP A 153 -0.42 11.63 -6.61
C TRP A 153 -1.82 12.07 -6.22
N GLN A 154 -2.79 11.61 -7.00
CA GLN A 154 -4.22 11.72 -6.66
C GLN A 154 -4.71 10.49 -5.90
N ASN A 155 -4.15 9.32 -6.21
CA ASN A 155 -4.44 8.05 -5.56
C ASN A 155 -3.12 7.39 -5.13
N ILE A 156 -3.15 6.68 -4.00
CA ILE A 156 -2.04 5.80 -3.61
C ILE A 156 -2.08 4.49 -4.41
N PRO A 157 -1.00 3.71 -4.45
CA PRO A 157 -1.02 2.37 -5.03
C PRO A 157 -1.95 1.42 -4.26
N ASP A 158 -2.51 0.43 -4.98
CA ASP A 158 -3.17 -0.73 -4.39
C ASP A 158 -2.16 -1.88 -4.30
N ALA A 159 -1.83 -2.31 -3.08
CA ALA A 159 -0.88 -3.39 -2.82
C ALA A 159 -1.56 -4.73 -2.49
N ARG A 160 -2.89 -4.77 -2.44
CA ARG A 160 -3.62 -5.99 -2.07
C ARG A 160 -3.42 -7.07 -3.13
N GLY A 161 -3.13 -8.30 -2.68
CA GLY A 161 -2.89 -9.44 -3.55
C GLY A 161 -1.67 -9.29 -4.49
N SER A 162 -0.89 -8.24 -4.32
CA SER A 162 0.26 -7.94 -5.18
C SER A 162 1.56 -8.35 -4.53
N PHE A 163 2.54 -8.77 -5.33
CA PHE A 163 3.91 -8.86 -4.86
C PHE A 163 4.54 -7.47 -4.82
N ILE A 164 5.36 -7.23 -3.80
CA ILE A 164 6.16 -6.02 -3.68
C ILE A 164 7.58 -6.32 -4.16
N ARG A 165 8.10 -5.44 -5.02
CA ARG A 165 9.45 -5.52 -5.56
C ARG A 165 10.20 -4.21 -5.36
N GLY A 166 11.54 -4.30 -5.29
CA GLY A 166 12.39 -3.11 -5.28
C GLY A 166 12.27 -2.32 -6.58
N TYR A 167 12.23 -0.99 -6.49
CA TYR A 167 12.26 -0.12 -7.66
C TYR A 167 13.70 -0.01 -8.17
N ASP A 168 13.90 -0.31 -9.45
CA ASP A 168 15.19 -0.23 -10.10
C ASP A 168 15.20 0.90 -11.14
N PRO A 169 15.60 2.13 -10.77
CA PRO A 169 15.63 3.24 -11.71
C PRO A 169 16.68 3.06 -12.83
N THR A 170 17.62 2.12 -12.67
CA THR A 170 18.67 1.88 -13.67
C THR A 170 18.22 0.90 -14.76
N GLY A 171 17.26 0.03 -14.44
CA GLY A 171 16.86 -1.10 -15.30
C GLY A 171 17.92 -2.19 -15.42
N ALA A 172 18.98 -2.18 -14.59
CA ALA A 172 20.01 -3.22 -14.63
C ALA A 172 19.52 -4.56 -14.09
N ASN A 173 18.67 -4.54 -13.06
CA ASN A 173 18.07 -5.72 -12.43
C ASN A 173 16.64 -5.97 -12.92
N ASP A 174 15.93 -4.94 -13.37
CA ASP A 174 14.58 -5.03 -13.94
C ASP A 174 14.50 -4.35 -15.31
N PRO A 175 15.13 -4.90 -16.37
CA PRO A 175 15.20 -4.26 -17.68
C PRO A 175 13.85 -3.97 -18.33
N ASP A 176 12.83 -4.77 -17.99
CA ASP A 176 11.48 -4.66 -18.56
C ASP A 176 10.68 -3.47 -17.98
N ARG A 177 11.13 -2.89 -16.85
CA ARG A 177 10.45 -1.76 -16.18
C ARG A 177 11.38 -0.59 -15.91
N GLY A 178 12.64 -0.82 -15.55
CA GLY A 178 13.64 0.23 -15.29
C GLY A 178 13.06 1.50 -14.64
N PRO A 179 13.34 2.70 -15.18
CA PRO A 179 12.76 3.93 -14.64
C PRO A 179 11.27 4.12 -14.94
N ASN A 180 10.68 3.36 -15.87
CA ASN A 180 9.33 3.56 -16.40
C ASN A 180 8.53 2.24 -16.49
N PRO A 181 7.43 2.07 -15.74
CA PRO A 181 6.65 3.11 -15.07
C PRO A 181 7.23 3.56 -13.73
N PRO A 182 6.84 4.75 -13.22
CA PRO A 182 7.39 5.29 -11.98
C PRO A 182 7.10 4.38 -10.78
N VAL A 183 7.87 4.56 -9.69
CA VAL A 183 7.65 3.88 -8.41
C VAL A 183 6.19 3.96 -7.97
N GLY A 184 5.65 2.86 -7.46
CA GLY A 184 4.23 2.75 -7.06
C GLY A 184 3.28 2.28 -8.17
N SER A 185 3.76 2.04 -9.38
CA SER A 185 2.94 1.52 -10.49
C SER A 185 2.69 0.01 -10.39
N PHE A 186 1.46 -0.40 -10.71
CA PHE A 186 1.08 -1.82 -10.77
C PHE A 186 1.74 -2.54 -11.96
N GLN A 187 2.02 -3.84 -11.80
CA GLN A 187 2.44 -4.74 -12.87
C GLN A 187 1.51 -5.94 -12.87
N GLY A 188 0.88 -6.22 -14.01
CA GLY A 188 0.16 -7.47 -14.19
C GLY A 188 1.12 -8.66 -14.32
N ASP A 189 0.62 -9.86 -14.03
CA ASP A 189 1.38 -11.08 -14.22
C ASP A 189 1.81 -11.22 -15.69
N SER A 190 3.04 -11.68 -15.89
CA SER A 190 3.58 -11.97 -17.21
C SER A 190 4.38 -13.27 -17.15
N PHE A 191 4.25 -14.08 -18.20
CA PHE A 191 5.07 -15.25 -18.41
C PHE A 191 5.97 -14.99 -19.61
N GLY A 192 7.27 -15.17 -19.43
CA GLY A 192 8.21 -15.12 -20.55
C GLY A 192 7.84 -16.15 -21.61
N ALA A 193 7.82 -15.72 -22.87
CA ALA A 193 7.68 -16.66 -23.98
C ALA A 193 8.82 -17.67 -23.93
N HIS A 194 8.48 -18.95 -23.97
CA HIS A 194 9.46 -20.03 -24.00
C HIS A 194 8.91 -21.18 -24.83
N THR A 195 9.82 -22.01 -25.36
CA THR A 195 9.47 -23.18 -26.14
C THR A 195 9.64 -24.43 -25.31
N HIS A 196 8.65 -25.33 -25.37
CA HIS A 196 8.85 -26.69 -24.90
C HIS A 196 9.45 -27.53 -26.03
N GLY A 197 10.57 -28.19 -25.75
CA GLY A 197 11.03 -29.27 -26.59
C GLY A 197 10.04 -30.41 -26.47
N ILE A 198 9.26 -30.65 -27.52
CA ILE A 198 8.62 -31.96 -27.66
C ILE A 198 9.76 -32.95 -27.84
N GLY A 199 9.93 -33.88 -26.89
CA GLY A 199 10.73 -35.08 -27.14
C GLY A 199 10.24 -35.73 -28.42
N ALA A 200 11.06 -36.57 -29.06
CA ALA A 200 10.66 -37.29 -30.27
C ALA A 200 9.26 -37.91 -30.05
N SER A 201 8.22 -37.29 -30.63
CA SER A 201 6.84 -37.64 -30.35
C SER A 201 6.50 -38.86 -31.19
N ASP A 202 7.11 -40.01 -30.91
CA ASP A 202 7.02 -41.18 -31.80
C ASP A 202 7.24 -40.79 -33.28
N ARG A 203 8.02 -39.73 -33.56
CA ARG A 203 8.27 -39.26 -34.94
C ARG A 203 9.20 -40.21 -35.68
N GLU A 204 9.83 -41.14 -34.95
CA GLU A 204 10.41 -42.34 -35.56
C GLU A 204 9.35 -43.30 -36.16
N ASN A 205 8.06 -43.06 -35.91
CA ASN A 205 6.94 -43.76 -36.53
C ASN A 205 6.13 -42.87 -37.50
N VAL A 206 6.71 -41.79 -38.07
CA VAL A 206 6.16 -41.29 -39.34
C VAL A 206 6.37 -42.43 -40.34
N PRO A 207 5.30 -43.08 -40.86
CA PRO A 207 5.48 -44.22 -41.75
C PRO A 207 6.25 -43.74 -42.97
N THR A 208 7.52 -44.15 -43.09
CA THR A 208 8.18 -44.15 -44.39
C THR A 208 7.30 -45.02 -45.27
N ARG A 209 6.88 -44.45 -46.41
CA ARG A 209 5.91 -44.99 -47.37
C ARG A 209 5.98 -46.53 -47.46
N ASN A 210 5.19 -47.24 -46.66
CA ASN A 210 5.14 -48.69 -46.70
C ASN A 210 4.13 -49.07 -47.77
N THR A 211 4.61 -49.68 -48.84
CA THR A 211 3.80 -50.13 -49.98
C THR A 211 2.95 -51.36 -49.65
N SER A 212 3.01 -51.88 -48.42
CA SER A 212 2.18 -52.98 -47.95
C SER A 212 0.96 -52.44 -47.19
N PHE A 213 -0.23 -52.58 -47.79
CA PHE A 213 -1.53 -52.12 -47.28
C PHE A 213 -2.09 -52.96 -46.10
N GLN A 214 -1.24 -53.68 -45.36
CA GLN A 214 -1.69 -54.60 -44.31
C GLN A 214 -1.38 -54.15 -42.88
N ASP A 215 -0.69 -53.03 -42.68
CA ASP A 215 -0.46 -52.52 -41.33
C ASP A 215 -1.63 -51.64 -40.83
N ILE A 216 -2.08 -51.92 -39.61
CA ILE A 216 -3.22 -51.30 -38.91
C ILE A 216 -3.09 -49.77 -38.86
N GLN A 217 -1.87 -49.24 -38.90
CA GLN A 217 -1.56 -47.81 -38.94
C GLN A 217 -2.00 -47.13 -40.26
N SER A 218 -1.89 -47.82 -41.40
CA SER A 218 -2.34 -47.29 -42.70
C SER A 218 -3.87 -47.24 -42.82
N GLN A 219 -4.59 -48.07 -42.06
CA GLN A 219 -6.05 -48.02 -41.99
C GLN A 219 -6.57 -46.85 -41.14
N ARG A 220 -5.74 -46.31 -40.23
CA ARG A 220 -6.08 -45.13 -39.41
C ARG A 220 -5.91 -43.82 -40.17
N LEU A 221 -4.99 -43.77 -41.14
CA LEU A 221 -4.86 -42.68 -42.11
C LEU A 221 -5.67 -43.00 -43.38
N LYS A 222 -7.00 -42.90 -43.32
CA LYS A 222 -7.83 -42.89 -44.54
C LYS A 222 -7.72 -41.54 -45.26
N ALA A 223 -6.53 -41.21 -45.75
CA ALA A 223 -6.42 -40.32 -46.88
C ALA A 223 -6.78 -41.17 -48.11
N VAL A 224 -7.96 -40.94 -48.69
CA VAL A 224 -8.28 -41.52 -50.00
C VAL A 224 -7.38 -40.84 -51.02
N GLU A 225 -6.33 -41.51 -51.44
CA GLU A 225 -5.54 -41.13 -52.61
C GLU A 225 -6.46 -41.22 -53.83
N LEU A 226 -7.08 -40.11 -54.23
CA LEU A 226 -7.62 -40.01 -55.58
C LEU A 226 -6.40 -39.84 -56.48
N SER A 227 -6.08 -40.89 -57.24
CA SER A 227 -5.23 -40.79 -58.42
C SER A 227 -5.86 -39.78 -59.38
N ILE A 228 -5.50 -38.50 -59.22
CA ILE A 228 -5.72 -37.50 -60.25
C ILE A 228 -4.46 -37.56 -61.10
N GLY A 229 -4.62 -38.05 -62.33
CA GLY A 229 -3.53 -38.26 -63.28
C GLY A 229 -2.57 -37.06 -63.31
N TYR A 230 -1.28 -37.39 -63.32
CA TYR A 230 -0.14 -36.49 -63.45
C TYR A 230 -0.46 -35.17 -64.16
N LYS A 231 -0.39 -34.07 -63.42
CA LYS A 231 0.03 -32.77 -63.95
C LYS A 231 1.14 -32.20 -63.08
N SER A 232 2.22 -31.84 -63.75
CA SER A 232 3.58 -31.67 -63.28
C SER A 232 3.88 -30.43 -62.43
N ASP A 233 2.91 -29.85 -61.72
CA ASP A 233 3.17 -28.60 -60.98
C ASP A 233 2.26 -28.44 -59.77
N TRP A 234 2.66 -28.93 -58.58
CA TRP A 234 2.04 -28.51 -57.31
C TRP A 234 3.06 -28.46 -56.16
N LYS A 235 3.62 -27.27 -55.91
CA LYS A 235 4.26 -26.87 -54.64
C LYS A 235 3.22 -26.48 -53.56
N GLN A 236 1.98 -26.94 -53.65
CA GLN A 236 0.93 -26.61 -52.67
C GLN A 236 0.10 -27.84 -52.36
N PHE A 237 0.23 -28.35 -51.13
CA PHE A 237 -0.70 -29.30 -50.56
C PHE A 237 -2.02 -28.56 -50.29
N ILE A 238 -2.99 -28.67 -51.20
CA ILE A 238 -4.36 -28.22 -50.96
C ILE A 238 -5.17 -29.43 -50.50
N MET A 239 -5.61 -29.38 -49.25
CA MET A 239 -6.49 -30.40 -48.68
C MET A 239 -7.95 -30.07 -49.02
N LEU A 240 -8.53 -30.75 -50.01
CA LEU A 240 -9.93 -30.60 -50.40
C LEU A 240 -10.80 -31.60 -49.63
N LEU A 241 -11.61 -31.11 -48.69
CA LEU A 241 -12.61 -31.89 -47.97
C LEU A 241 -13.93 -31.93 -48.76
N ARG A 242 -14.49 -33.13 -48.91
CA ARG A 242 -15.74 -33.36 -49.66
C ARG A 242 -16.95 -32.88 -48.84
N ARG A 243 -17.72 -31.95 -49.38
CA ARG A 243 -19.01 -31.52 -48.80
C ARG A 243 -20.09 -32.53 -49.20
N THR A 244 -20.52 -33.38 -48.27
CA THR A 244 -21.71 -34.21 -48.45
C THR A 244 -22.64 -34.06 -47.25
N THR A 245 -23.86 -33.59 -47.54
CA THR A 245 -25.08 -33.51 -46.72
C THR A 245 -25.20 -32.47 -45.60
N THR A 246 -26.43 -32.00 -45.41
CA THR A 246 -26.93 -30.83 -44.68
C THR A 246 -27.06 -31.01 -43.16
N GLN A 247 -26.22 -31.82 -42.54
CA GLN A 247 -26.13 -31.88 -41.08
C GLN A 247 -24.68 -31.71 -40.65
N LEU A 248 -24.47 -30.85 -39.66
CA LEU A 248 -23.15 -30.57 -39.09
C LEU A 248 -22.92 -31.43 -37.85
N PRO A 249 -22.23 -32.59 -37.98
CA PRO A 249 -21.45 -33.16 -36.88
C PRO A 249 -19.96 -32.80 -37.03
N PHE A 250 -19.61 -31.73 -37.75
CA PHE A 250 -18.23 -31.45 -38.20
C PHE A 250 -17.33 -30.71 -37.21
N LEU A 251 -17.84 -30.24 -36.07
CA LEU A 251 -17.00 -29.57 -35.06
C LEU A 251 -16.14 -30.55 -34.24
N THR A 252 -16.46 -31.85 -34.23
CA THR A 252 -15.73 -32.88 -33.47
C THR A 252 -14.56 -33.52 -34.23
N GLU A 253 -14.50 -33.38 -35.57
CA GLU A 253 -13.46 -33.99 -36.41
C GLU A 253 -12.29 -33.04 -36.72
N ILE A 254 -12.48 -31.71 -36.71
CA ILE A 254 -11.39 -30.74 -36.87
C ILE A 254 -10.35 -30.88 -35.74
N ASN A 255 -10.80 -31.20 -34.53
CA ASN A 255 -9.94 -31.43 -33.36
C ASN A 255 -9.12 -32.73 -33.44
N LYS A 256 -9.34 -33.57 -34.45
CA LYS A 256 -8.61 -34.84 -34.65
C LYS A 256 -7.56 -34.75 -35.75
N HIS A 257 -7.36 -33.58 -36.35
CA HIS A 257 -6.42 -33.44 -37.46
C HIS A 257 -4.96 -33.52 -36.95
N PRO A 258 -4.07 -34.30 -37.57
CA PRO A 258 -2.69 -34.51 -37.10
C PRO A 258 -1.79 -33.27 -37.15
N PHE A 259 -2.28 -32.14 -37.67
CA PHE A 259 -1.62 -30.83 -37.66
C PHE A 259 -2.33 -29.79 -36.80
N TYR A 260 -3.47 -30.15 -36.19
CA TYR A 260 -4.13 -29.32 -35.19
C TYR A 260 -3.40 -29.56 -33.86
N HIS A 261 -2.60 -28.58 -33.43
CA HIS A 261 -2.10 -28.56 -32.06
C HIS A 261 -2.86 -27.46 -31.32
N THR A 262 -3.80 -27.87 -30.49
CA THR A 262 -4.39 -26.99 -29.47
C THR A 262 -3.65 -27.23 -28.17
N HIS A 263 -3.18 -26.17 -27.53
CA HIS A 263 -2.76 -26.22 -26.13
C HIS A 263 -4.00 -26.32 -25.24
N ASN A 264 -4.69 -27.44 -25.29
CA ASN A 264 -5.70 -27.75 -24.29
C ASN A 264 -4.96 -28.40 -23.13
N MET A 265 -4.74 -27.61 -22.07
CA MET A 265 -4.26 -28.11 -20.79
C MET A 265 -5.44 -28.84 -20.13
N ASP A 266 -5.76 -30.04 -20.60
CA ASP A 266 -6.70 -30.90 -19.88
C ASP A 266 -6.01 -31.30 -18.57
N LEU A 267 -6.52 -30.78 -17.47
CA LEU A 267 -6.12 -31.14 -16.11
C LEU A 267 -6.55 -32.59 -15.87
N GLY A 268 -5.77 -33.54 -16.38
CA GLY A 268 -6.03 -34.97 -16.22
C GLY A 268 -6.01 -35.39 -14.74
N PRO A 269 -6.35 -36.65 -14.41
CA PRO A 269 -6.47 -37.15 -13.03
C PRO A 269 -5.18 -37.10 -12.18
N GLY A 270 -4.08 -36.56 -12.72
CA GLY A 270 -2.81 -36.31 -12.03
C GLY A 270 -2.29 -34.88 -12.20
N SER A 271 -3.11 -33.92 -12.66
CA SER A 271 -2.73 -32.51 -12.62
C SER A 271 -2.53 -32.09 -11.17
N GLY A 272 -1.31 -31.65 -10.84
CA GLY A 272 -1.01 -31.13 -9.52
C GLY A 272 -1.94 -29.96 -9.16
N SER A 273 -2.17 -29.76 -7.87
CA SER A 273 -2.79 -28.53 -7.39
C SER A 273 -2.01 -27.31 -7.89
N GLU A 274 -2.73 -26.21 -8.12
CA GLU A 274 -2.20 -24.91 -8.50
C GLU A 274 -0.84 -24.61 -7.85
N THR A 275 0.20 -24.47 -8.67
CA THR A 275 1.60 -24.33 -8.21
C THR A 275 1.94 -22.90 -7.78
N ARG A 276 0.96 -22.11 -7.32
CA ARG A 276 1.24 -20.78 -6.79
C ARG A 276 2.08 -20.90 -5.51
N PRO A 277 3.04 -19.99 -5.28
CA PRO A 277 3.77 -19.94 -4.03
C PRO A 277 2.82 -19.91 -2.83
N LYS A 278 3.14 -20.65 -1.77
CA LYS A 278 2.43 -20.56 -0.49
C LYS A 278 2.87 -19.26 0.18
N ASN A 279 1.99 -18.26 0.19
CA ASN A 279 2.30 -16.93 0.70
C ASN A 279 1.52 -16.62 1.98
N THR A 280 2.19 -15.94 2.92
CA THR A 280 1.51 -15.29 4.05
C THR A 280 1.08 -13.90 3.63
N SER A 281 -0.18 -13.55 3.86
CA SER A 281 -0.72 -12.23 3.52
C SER A 281 -0.66 -11.31 4.74
N TYR A 282 -0.20 -10.08 4.51
CA TYR A 282 -0.21 -8.99 5.48
C TYR A 282 -0.92 -7.78 4.86
N TYR A 283 -1.56 -6.98 5.70
CA TYR A 283 -2.01 -5.65 5.28
C TYR A 283 -0.79 -4.78 5.02
N THR A 284 -0.84 -3.99 3.96
CA THR A 284 0.23 -3.06 3.60
C THR A 284 -0.30 -1.64 3.74
N TYR A 285 0.36 -0.84 4.58
CA TYR A 285 0.00 0.54 4.87
C TYR A 285 1.08 1.48 4.33
N ILE A 286 0.68 2.68 3.93
CA ILE A 286 1.59 3.76 3.53
C ILE A 286 1.33 5.01 4.38
N ARG A 287 2.39 5.70 4.78
CA ARG A 287 2.29 6.97 5.50
C ARG A 287 2.09 8.13 4.52
N ILE A 288 0.99 8.86 4.66
CA ILE A 288 0.61 9.95 3.75
C ILE A 288 0.82 11.36 4.32
N ARG A 289 0.91 11.48 5.64
CA ARG A 289 1.00 12.76 6.39
C ARG A 289 2.19 12.76 7.34
#